data_AF-A0A6G0J7A8-F1
#
_entry.id   AF-A0A6G0J7A8-F1
#
_cell.length_a   1.000
_cell.length_b   1.000
_cell.length_c   1.000
_cell.angle_alpha   90.00
_cell.angle_beta   90.00
_cell.angle_gamma   90.00
#
_symmetry.space_group_name_H-M   'P 1'
#
loop_
_entity.id
_entity.type
_entity.pdbx_description
1 polymer ?
#
loop_
_entity_poly.entity_id
_entity_poly.type
_entity_poly.pdbx_seq_one_letter_code
_entity_poly.pdbx_strand_id
1 'polypeptide(L)'
;MLPMSRQFKQALHFIRMIMATPNITVTDAQNALRQSNLTLEELNNIAALAGAANISDLIVNIMEVINAHQCFGTQLNQTVTAKCVMRLIDRVTSFLRHLPALHNEKAILSLIRSIINKSISDIVPVNFSSNPNTALVHALNSTLANIKMNLQLNNLNTTQIMNEIKVLEGLIQLFANPGPLNNISMTMDPTYSQKVYLMIIQWYLKRVENITRNSSVSEILQPLLYLTHMQVTLQLAQTNFSLYVSNQIEFLMNNLQYPIDGAGVIKIGQTTVEILQHLFEFIKSNLEFQKSMSGSASWLNTTILHTAELQVKLYLNVIQKWMKQPNVTMVLTSILQWRNSNMSISTPVTDLHRLLQTMSSILGDDQLALPLRH
;
A
#
# COMPACT_ATOMS: atom_id res chain seq x y z
N MET A 1 -49.30 -5.45 8.56
CA MET A 1 -48.14 -5.15 7.69
C MET A 1 -48.45 -5.13 6.18
N LEU A 2 -49.52 -5.76 5.68
CA LEU A 2 -49.91 -5.71 4.25
C LEU A 2 -50.51 -4.39 3.69
N PRO A 3 -51.17 -3.48 4.44
CA PRO A 3 -51.81 -2.29 3.85
C PRO A 3 -50.83 -1.24 3.31
N MET A 4 -49.65 -1.12 3.94
CA MET A 4 -48.70 -0.05 3.68
C MET A 4 -48.01 -0.18 2.31
N SER A 5 -47.84 -1.40 1.78
CA SER A 5 -47.18 -1.61 0.49
C SER A 5 -48.07 -1.24 -0.71
N ARG A 6 -49.39 -1.42 -0.59
CA ARG A 6 -50.36 -1.05 -1.63
C ARG A 6 -50.50 0.47 -1.73
N GLN A 7 -50.67 1.13 -0.60
CA GLN A 7 -50.76 2.60 -0.54
C GLN A 7 -49.49 3.27 -1.04
N PHE A 8 -48.31 2.72 -0.73
CA PHE A 8 -47.05 3.24 -1.25
C PHE A 8 -46.90 3.06 -2.77
N LYS A 9 -47.35 1.92 -3.33
CA LYS A 9 -47.40 1.72 -4.80
C LYS A 9 -48.33 2.71 -5.49
N GLN A 10 -49.49 2.97 -4.91
CA GLN A 10 -50.46 3.93 -5.42
C GLN A 10 -49.94 5.36 -5.34
N ALA A 11 -49.25 5.73 -4.26
CA ALA A 11 -48.58 7.02 -4.15
C ALA A 11 -47.41 7.18 -5.11
N LEU A 12 -46.61 6.12 -5.31
CA LEU A 12 -45.55 6.14 -6.31
C LEU A 12 -46.11 6.29 -7.72
N HIS A 13 -47.26 5.67 -8.01
CA HIS A 13 -47.97 5.83 -9.27
C HIS A 13 -48.48 7.27 -9.44
N PHE A 14 -49.07 7.86 -8.40
CA PHE A 14 -49.46 9.28 -8.36
C PHE A 14 -48.25 10.18 -8.66
N ILE A 15 -47.15 10.02 -7.93
CA ILE A 15 -45.92 10.81 -8.11
C ILE A 15 -45.38 10.67 -9.54
N ARG A 16 -45.37 9.46 -10.12
CA ARG A 16 -44.95 9.24 -11.51
C ARG A 16 -45.81 10.01 -12.52
N MET A 17 -47.12 10.04 -12.33
CA MET A 17 -48.01 10.76 -13.24
C MET A 17 -47.86 12.27 -13.10
N ILE A 18 -47.69 12.76 -11.87
CA ILE A 18 -47.35 14.16 -11.62
C ILE A 18 -46.02 14.51 -12.30
N MET A 19 -44.95 13.72 -12.08
CA MET A 19 -43.64 13.96 -12.69
C MET A 19 -43.64 13.93 -14.22
N ALA A 20 -44.52 13.14 -14.84
CA ALA A 20 -44.65 13.06 -16.29
C ALA A 20 -45.46 14.22 -16.90
N THR A 21 -46.11 15.05 -16.06
CA THR A 21 -46.96 16.15 -16.51
C THR A 21 -46.19 17.47 -16.46
N PRO A 22 -45.86 18.09 -17.61
CA PRO A 22 -45.27 19.43 -17.62
C PRO A 22 -46.32 20.49 -17.23
N ASN A 23 -45.93 21.51 -16.46
CA ASN A 23 -46.81 22.62 -16.02
C ASN A 23 -48.07 22.16 -15.26
N ILE A 24 -47.91 21.29 -14.26
CA ILE A 24 -48.99 20.74 -13.43
C ILE A 24 -49.96 21.81 -12.91
N THR A 25 -51.24 21.58 -13.15
CA THR A 25 -52.34 22.33 -12.52
C THR A 25 -53.00 21.52 -11.40
N VAL A 26 -53.83 22.18 -10.57
CA VAL A 26 -54.62 21.52 -9.51
C VAL A 26 -55.55 20.43 -10.10
N THR A 27 -56.06 20.66 -11.31
CA THR A 27 -56.91 19.72 -12.06
C THR A 27 -56.16 18.46 -12.45
N ASP A 28 -54.90 18.59 -12.87
CA ASP A 28 -54.05 17.45 -13.23
C ASP A 28 -53.75 16.59 -12.00
N ALA A 29 -53.54 17.23 -10.84
CA ALA A 29 -53.36 16.53 -9.59
C ALA A 29 -54.62 15.77 -9.13
N GLN A 30 -55.81 16.33 -9.32
CA GLN A 30 -57.07 15.64 -9.03
C GLN A 30 -57.31 14.44 -9.97
N ASN A 31 -56.94 14.58 -11.24
CA ASN A 31 -57.00 13.48 -12.20
C ASN A 31 -55.99 12.38 -11.85
N ALA A 32 -54.77 12.75 -11.46
CA ALA A 32 -53.75 11.81 -11.03
C ALA A 32 -54.14 11.04 -9.77
N LEU A 33 -54.80 11.71 -8.82
CA LEU A 33 -55.40 11.12 -7.61
C LEU A 33 -56.41 10.02 -7.95
N ARG A 34 -57.36 10.33 -8.84
CA ARG A 34 -58.39 9.39 -9.29
C ARG A 34 -57.78 8.17 -9.98
N GLN A 35 -56.83 8.38 -10.88
CA GLN A 35 -56.17 7.30 -11.61
C GLN A 35 -55.27 6.43 -10.71
N SER A 36 -54.78 6.99 -9.60
CA SER A 36 -53.96 6.27 -8.63
C SER A 36 -54.78 5.45 -7.61
N ASN A 37 -56.12 5.52 -7.68
CA ASN A 37 -57.03 4.92 -6.70
C ASN A 37 -56.68 5.31 -5.26
N LEU A 38 -56.28 6.58 -5.04
CA LEU A 38 -56.04 7.16 -3.72
C LEU A 38 -57.21 8.06 -3.34
N THR A 39 -57.68 7.91 -2.11
CA THR A 39 -58.57 8.91 -1.49
C THR A 39 -57.79 10.16 -1.08
N LEU A 40 -58.49 11.28 -0.90
CA LEU A 40 -57.89 12.54 -0.43
C LEU A 40 -57.27 12.37 0.97
N GLU A 41 -57.90 11.56 1.82
CA GLU A 41 -57.43 11.23 3.17
C GLU A 41 -56.17 10.36 3.13
N GLU A 42 -56.12 9.32 2.29
CA GLU A 42 -54.92 8.51 2.10
C GLU A 42 -53.77 9.33 1.52
N LEU A 43 -54.03 10.23 0.57
CA LEU A 43 -52.99 11.11 0.06
C LEU A 43 -52.56 12.15 1.10
N ASN A 44 -53.46 12.67 1.93
CA ASN A 44 -53.09 13.56 3.05
C ASN A 44 -52.22 12.82 4.08
N ASN A 45 -52.52 11.56 4.38
CA ASN A 45 -51.68 10.73 5.26
C ASN A 45 -50.28 10.52 4.66
N ILE A 46 -50.19 10.33 3.34
CA ILE A 46 -48.90 10.20 2.63
C ILE A 46 -48.17 11.54 2.53
N ALA A 47 -48.89 12.65 2.33
CA ALA A 47 -48.36 14.00 2.36
C ALA A 47 -47.77 14.32 3.74
N ALA A 48 -48.47 13.98 4.81
CA ALA A 48 -47.99 14.13 6.18
C ALA A 48 -46.73 13.28 6.44
N LEU A 49 -46.67 12.05 5.93
CA LEU A 49 -45.47 11.20 5.97
C LEU A 49 -44.31 11.78 5.17
N ALA A 50 -44.59 12.58 4.14
CA ALA A 50 -43.61 13.31 3.35
C ALA A 50 -43.23 14.67 3.96
N GLY A 51 -43.81 15.05 5.11
CA GLY A 51 -43.60 16.34 5.76
C GLY A 51 -44.31 17.53 5.10
N ALA A 52 -45.30 17.27 4.24
CA ALA A 52 -46.12 18.29 3.59
C ALA A 52 -47.42 18.53 4.39
N ALA A 53 -47.81 19.80 4.53
CA ALA A 53 -49.00 20.18 5.30
C ALA A 53 -50.32 19.77 4.62
N ASN A 54 -50.31 19.64 3.29
CA ASN A 54 -51.44 19.23 2.46
C ASN A 54 -50.95 18.80 1.07
N ILE A 55 -51.87 18.40 0.20
CA ILE A 55 -51.57 17.94 -1.17
C ILE A 55 -50.94 19.04 -2.03
N SER A 56 -51.38 20.29 -1.88
CA SER A 56 -50.79 21.42 -2.62
C SER A 56 -49.32 21.59 -2.24
N ASP A 57 -49.01 21.48 -0.96
CA ASP A 57 -47.65 21.55 -0.42
C ASP A 57 -46.80 20.35 -0.86
N LEU A 58 -47.40 19.14 -0.95
CA LEU A 58 -46.74 17.95 -1.50
C LEU A 58 -46.37 18.14 -2.98
N ILE A 59 -47.27 18.72 -3.80
CA ILE A 59 -47.02 19.00 -5.22
C ILE A 59 -45.91 20.03 -5.38
N VAL A 60 -45.91 21.09 -4.57
CA VAL A 60 -44.83 22.10 -4.56
C VAL A 60 -43.49 21.42 -4.22
N ASN A 61 -43.46 20.60 -3.17
CA ASN A 61 -42.27 19.86 -2.78
C ASN A 61 -41.76 18.93 -3.89
N ILE A 62 -42.65 18.22 -4.58
CA ILE A 62 -42.32 17.36 -5.73
C ILE A 62 -41.78 18.20 -6.89
N MET A 63 -42.45 19.30 -7.27
CA MET A 63 -42.01 20.17 -8.36
C MET A 63 -40.64 20.78 -8.08
N GLU A 64 -40.35 21.17 -6.85
CA GLU A 64 -39.04 21.70 -6.50
C GLU A 64 -37.94 20.63 -6.53
N VAL A 65 -38.24 19.37 -6.22
CA VAL A 65 -37.31 18.24 -6.43
C VAL A 65 -37.11 17.96 -7.92
N ILE A 66 -38.18 18.00 -8.74
CA ILE A 66 -38.07 17.87 -10.20
C ILE A 66 -37.22 19.02 -10.76
N ASN A 67 -37.47 20.25 -10.32
CA ASN A 67 -36.70 21.42 -10.74
C ASN A 67 -35.24 21.36 -10.28
N ALA A 68 -34.90 20.54 -9.27
CA ALA A 68 -33.52 20.26 -8.93
C ALA A 68 -32.76 19.52 -10.05
N HIS A 69 -33.43 18.93 -11.05
CA HIS A 69 -32.74 18.43 -12.26
C HIS A 69 -31.98 19.54 -12.99
N GLN A 70 -32.49 20.78 -12.93
CA GLN A 70 -31.83 21.95 -13.53
C GLN A 70 -30.45 22.17 -12.91
N CYS A 71 -30.21 21.67 -11.69
CA CYS A 71 -28.96 21.82 -10.97
C CYS A 71 -27.80 21.00 -11.52
N PHE A 72 -28.09 20.02 -12.38
CA PHE A 72 -27.10 19.24 -13.10
C PHE A 72 -26.98 19.65 -14.58
N GLY A 73 -27.58 20.78 -14.96
CA GLY A 73 -27.43 21.37 -16.29
C GLY A 73 -25.98 21.76 -16.60
N THR A 74 -25.60 21.68 -17.88
CA THR A 74 -24.20 21.72 -18.36
C THR A 74 -23.49 23.09 -18.27
N GLN A 75 -24.06 24.12 -17.65
CA GLN A 75 -23.50 25.49 -17.61
C GLN A 75 -23.64 26.24 -16.27
N LEU A 76 -23.85 25.54 -15.15
CA LEU A 76 -23.97 26.21 -13.85
C LEU A 76 -22.61 26.51 -13.21
N ASN A 77 -22.45 27.74 -12.68
CA ASN A 77 -21.34 28.12 -11.82
C ASN A 77 -21.31 27.19 -10.57
N GLN A 78 -20.13 26.73 -10.16
CA GLN A 78 -19.90 25.85 -9.00
C GLN A 78 -20.67 26.30 -7.74
N THR A 79 -20.75 27.61 -7.48
CA THR A 79 -21.51 28.16 -6.34
C THR A 79 -23.02 27.93 -6.46
N VAL A 80 -23.56 27.97 -7.69
CA VAL A 80 -24.98 27.74 -7.94
C VAL A 80 -25.31 26.26 -7.84
N THR A 81 -24.45 25.40 -8.40
CA THR A 81 -24.53 23.94 -8.26
C THR A 81 -24.50 23.53 -6.78
N ALA A 82 -23.54 24.07 -6.01
CA ALA A 82 -23.42 23.83 -4.58
C ALA A 82 -24.67 24.25 -3.79
N LYS A 83 -25.17 25.47 -4.00
CA LYS A 83 -26.41 25.94 -3.38
C LYS A 83 -27.62 25.07 -3.71
N CYS A 84 -27.64 24.46 -4.89
CA CYS A 84 -28.70 23.53 -5.23
C CYS A 84 -28.54 22.17 -4.56
N VAL A 85 -27.35 21.59 -4.57
CA VAL A 85 -27.08 20.31 -3.89
C VAL A 85 -27.40 20.41 -2.40
N MET A 86 -27.03 21.51 -1.74
CA MET A 86 -27.41 21.79 -0.35
C MET A 86 -28.93 21.83 -0.16
N ARG A 87 -29.67 22.52 -1.05
CA ARG A 87 -31.15 22.55 -1.02
C ARG A 87 -31.77 21.17 -1.23
N LEU A 88 -31.22 20.35 -2.12
CA LEU A 88 -31.70 18.99 -2.36
C LEU A 88 -31.50 18.12 -1.11
N ILE A 89 -30.33 18.21 -0.48
CA ILE A 89 -30.01 17.47 0.75
C ILE A 89 -30.92 17.91 1.89
N ASP A 90 -31.15 19.21 2.06
CA ASP A 90 -32.07 19.74 3.06
C ASP A 90 -33.48 19.14 2.91
N ARG A 91 -33.97 19.00 1.68
CA ARG A 91 -35.28 18.40 1.39
C ARG A 91 -35.31 16.90 1.63
N VAL A 92 -34.33 16.17 1.12
CA VAL A 92 -34.26 14.71 1.29
C VAL A 92 -34.13 14.37 2.78
N THR A 93 -33.26 15.05 3.52
CA THR A 93 -33.10 14.82 4.96
C THR A 93 -34.34 15.24 5.78
N SER A 94 -35.03 16.31 5.37
CA SER A 94 -36.33 16.69 5.94
C SER A 94 -37.38 15.60 5.70
N PHE A 95 -37.52 15.10 4.47
CA PHE A 95 -38.43 14.01 4.12
C PHE A 95 -38.14 12.75 4.96
N LEU A 96 -36.87 12.32 5.02
CA LEU A 96 -36.46 11.14 5.78
C LEU A 96 -36.79 11.26 7.28
N ARG A 97 -36.77 12.48 7.86
CA ARG A 97 -37.14 12.70 9.27
C ARG A 97 -38.61 12.48 9.58
N HIS A 98 -39.48 12.55 8.57
CA HIS A 98 -40.92 12.33 8.72
C HIS A 98 -41.31 10.85 8.53
N LEU A 99 -40.38 10.00 8.08
CA LEU A 99 -40.63 8.57 7.95
C LEU A 99 -40.70 7.89 9.34
N PRO A 100 -41.79 7.16 9.65
CA PRO A 100 -41.93 6.47 10.93
C PRO A 100 -40.81 5.46 11.21
N ALA A 101 -40.32 4.79 10.16
CA ALA A 101 -39.21 3.84 10.24
C ALA A 101 -37.88 4.48 10.65
N LEU A 102 -37.73 5.80 10.49
CA LEU A 102 -36.51 6.56 10.79
C LEU A 102 -36.70 7.50 11.99
N HIS A 103 -37.80 7.35 12.75
CA HIS A 103 -38.10 8.24 13.87
C HIS A 103 -36.99 8.29 14.93
N ASN A 104 -36.29 7.16 15.12
CA ASN A 104 -35.19 7.03 16.06
C ASN A 104 -33.84 7.49 15.47
N GLU A 105 -33.76 7.71 14.16
CA GLU A 105 -32.51 8.05 13.44
C GLU A 105 -32.37 9.56 13.18
N LYS A 106 -33.17 10.40 13.85
CA LYS A 106 -33.20 11.86 13.66
C LYS A 106 -31.84 12.53 13.85
N ALA A 107 -31.00 11.99 14.73
CA ALA A 107 -29.64 12.46 14.99
C ALA A 107 -28.72 12.20 13.77
N ILE A 108 -28.74 10.99 13.22
CA ILE A 108 -27.97 10.61 12.03
C ILE A 108 -28.40 11.45 10.82
N LEU A 109 -29.71 11.62 10.63
CA LEU A 109 -30.25 12.47 9.54
C LEU A 109 -29.83 13.94 9.69
N SER A 110 -29.74 14.46 10.93
CA SER A 110 -29.18 15.79 11.21
C SER A 110 -27.71 15.88 10.84
N LEU A 111 -26.96 14.82 11.17
CA LEU A 111 -25.53 14.70 10.94
C LEU A 111 -25.21 14.80 9.45
N ILE A 112 -25.90 14.00 8.63
CA ILE A 112 -25.73 13.96 7.17
C ILE A 112 -25.91 15.36 6.57
N ARG A 113 -27.01 16.04 6.95
CA ARG A 113 -27.28 17.40 6.48
C ARG A 113 -26.17 18.38 6.86
N SER A 114 -25.79 18.40 8.13
CA SER A 114 -24.81 19.34 8.69
C SER A 114 -23.41 19.12 8.09
N ILE A 115 -22.98 17.86 7.97
CA ILE A 115 -21.69 17.50 7.37
C ILE A 115 -21.64 17.95 5.91
N ILE A 116 -22.63 17.58 5.10
CA ILE A 116 -22.56 17.88 3.66
C ILE A 116 -22.66 19.39 3.41
N ASN A 117 -23.56 20.09 4.09
CA ASN A 117 -23.71 21.53 3.90
C ASN A 117 -22.43 22.28 4.29
N LYS A 118 -21.79 21.90 5.39
CA LYS A 118 -20.56 22.55 5.85
C LYS A 118 -19.36 22.19 4.99
N SER A 119 -19.21 20.92 4.60
CA SER A 119 -18.17 20.51 3.65
C SER A 119 -18.30 21.19 2.29
N ILE A 120 -19.51 21.30 1.73
CA ILE A 120 -19.72 22.03 0.47
C ILE A 120 -19.33 23.50 0.64
N SER A 121 -19.78 24.15 1.73
CA SER A 121 -19.45 25.55 2.01
C SER A 121 -17.95 25.79 2.15
N ASP A 122 -17.22 24.82 2.72
CA ASP A 122 -15.77 24.91 2.92
C ASP A 122 -14.97 24.61 1.63
N ILE A 123 -15.51 23.80 0.72
CA ILE A 123 -14.83 23.34 -0.51
C ILE A 123 -15.06 24.28 -1.70
N VAL A 124 -16.27 24.84 -1.85
CA VAL A 124 -16.62 25.73 -2.98
C VAL A 124 -15.64 26.91 -3.18
N PRO A 125 -15.14 27.58 -2.13
CA PRO A 125 -14.18 28.67 -2.31
C PRO A 125 -12.74 28.19 -2.58
N VAL A 126 -12.45 26.89 -2.49
CA VAL A 126 -11.09 26.36 -2.64
C VAL A 126 -10.69 26.34 -4.11
N ASN A 127 -9.58 27.01 -4.44
CA ASN A 127 -9.00 26.99 -5.77
C ASN A 127 -8.10 25.76 -5.95
N PHE A 128 -8.62 24.74 -6.64
CA PHE A 128 -7.87 23.53 -6.97
C PHE A 128 -6.84 23.72 -8.10
N SER A 129 -6.90 24.82 -8.85
CA SER A 129 -6.06 25.04 -10.04
C SER A 129 -4.63 25.48 -9.70
N SER A 130 -4.41 26.13 -8.57
CA SER A 130 -3.08 26.67 -8.19
C SER A 130 -2.24 25.67 -7.39
N ASN A 131 -2.86 24.91 -6.48
CA ASN A 131 -2.18 23.85 -5.74
C ASN A 131 -3.19 22.73 -5.37
N PRO A 132 -3.44 21.77 -6.27
CA PRO A 132 -4.48 20.76 -6.09
C PRO A 132 -4.24 19.87 -4.86
N ASN A 133 -2.99 19.57 -4.52
CA ASN A 133 -2.66 18.71 -3.38
C ASN A 133 -2.95 19.40 -2.05
N THR A 134 -2.51 20.65 -1.88
CA THR A 134 -2.81 21.43 -0.67
C THR A 134 -4.30 21.71 -0.54
N ALA A 135 -4.97 22.01 -1.65
CA ALA A 135 -6.42 22.18 -1.70
C ALA A 135 -7.17 20.92 -1.25
N LEU A 136 -6.74 19.75 -1.73
CA LEU A 136 -7.30 18.46 -1.33
C LEU A 136 -7.09 18.17 0.17
N VAL A 137 -5.87 18.36 0.68
CA VAL A 137 -5.56 18.18 2.11
C VAL A 137 -6.44 19.08 2.97
N HIS A 138 -6.59 20.36 2.59
CA HIS A 138 -7.45 21.30 3.29
C HIS A 138 -8.92 20.84 3.29
N ALA A 139 -9.44 20.44 2.13
CA ALA A 139 -10.81 19.94 1.99
C ALA A 139 -11.09 18.69 2.84
N LEU A 140 -10.14 17.73 2.85
CA LEU A 140 -10.23 16.52 3.66
C LEU A 140 -10.18 16.84 5.16
N ASN A 141 -9.27 17.72 5.60
CA ASN A 141 -9.17 18.15 7.00
C ASN A 141 -10.42 18.88 7.48
N SER A 142 -10.95 19.82 6.69
CA SER A 142 -12.21 20.52 7.02
C SER A 142 -13.38 19.54 7.13
N THR A 143 -13.51 18.62 6.16
CA THR A 143 -14.56 17.60 6.18
C THR A 143 -14.46 16.72 7.42
N LEU A 144 -13.26 16.26 7.77
CA LEU A 144 -13.05 15.42 8.96
C LEU A 144 -13.33 16.17 10.26
N ALA A 145 -12.95 17.45 10.34
CA ALA A 145 -13.28 18.32 11.48
C ALA A 145 -14.81 18.49 11.63
N ASN A 146 -15.51 18.67 10.51
CA ASN A 146 -16.98 18.77 10.50
C ASN A 146 -17.65 17.47 10.95
N ILE A 147 -17.14 16.31 10.51
CA ILE A 147 -17.61 15.00 10.97
C ILE A 147 -17.42 14.87 12.49
N LYS A 148 -16.21 15.15 12.99
CA LYS A 148 -15.86 15.05 14.42
C LYS A 148 -16.73 15.96 15.29
N MET A 149 -16.91 17.22 14.89
CA MET A 149 -17.77 18.17 15.59
C MET A 149 -19.22 17.67 15.64
N ASN A 150 -19.76 17.18 14.52
CA ASN A 150 -21.13 16.70 14.49
C ASN A 150 -21.32 15.41 15.31
N LEU A 151 -20.36 14.47 15.28
CA LEU A 151 -20.39 13.27 16.13
C LEU A 151 -20.40 13.63 17.61
N GLN A 152 -19.59 14.62 18.02
CA GLN A 152 -19.60 15.14 19.39
C GLN A 152 -20.95 15.75 19.76
N LEU A 153 -21.52 16.62 18.90
CA LEU A 153 -22.81 17.26 19.15
C LEU A 153 -23.99 16.27 19.25
N ASN A 154 -23.85 15.07 18.69
CA ASN A 154 -24.88 14.03 18.71
C ASN A 154 -24.55 12.86 19.65
N ASN A 155 -23.51 12.97 20.48
CA ASN A 155 -23.06 11.90 21.39
C ASN A 155 -22.75 10.55 20.68
N LEU A 156 -22.25 10.62 19.44
CA LEU A 156 -21.86 9.46 18.62
C LEU A 156 -20.33 9.30 18.53
N ASN A 157 -19.57 10.00 19.36
CA ASN A 157 -18.10 10.02 19.38
C ASN A 157 -17.49 8.85 20.18
N THR A 158 -17.95 7.62 19.95
CA THR A 158 -17.42 6.44 20.65
C THR A 158 -15.93 6.27 20.41
N THR A 159 -15.23 5.62 21.35
CA THR A 159 -13.78 5.37 21.24
C THR A 159 -13.42 4.67 19.93
N GLN A 160 -14.25 3.72 19.49
CA GLN A 160 -14.06 3.00 18.22
C GLN A 160 -14.13 3.95 17.02
N ILE A 161 -15.19 4.77 16.91
CA ILE A 161 -15.34 5.73 15.82
C ILE A 161 -14.19 6.75 15.82
N MET A 162 -13.80 7.23 17.00
CA MET A 162 -12.70 8.18 17.13
C MET A 162 -11.33 7.59 16.77
N ASN A 163 -11.12 6.28 16.99
CA ASN A 163 -9.91 5.61 16.53
C ASN A 163 -9.85 5.53 15.01
N GLU A 164 -10.96 5.24 14.34
CA GLU A 164 -11.02 5.24 12.87
C GLU A 164 -10.84 6.65 12.29
N ILE A 165 -11.38 7.68 12.95
CA ILE A 165 -11.11 9.08 12.57
C ILE A 165 -9.62 9.41 12.69
N LYS A 166 -8.91 8.95 13.73
CA LYS A 166 -7.47 9.15 13.86
C LYS A 166 -6.67 8.48 12.73
N VAL A 167 -7.12 7.32 12.23
CA VAL A 167 -6.52 6.70 11.05
C VAL A 167 -6.65 7.62 9.84
N LEU A 168 -7.84 8.17 9.60
CA LEU A 168 -8.06 9.12 8.50
C LEU A 168 -7.21 10.39 8.65
N GLU A 169 -7.13 10.95 9.87
CA GLU A 169 -6.24 12.08 10.18
C GLU A 169 -4.78 11.74 9.81
N GLY A 170 -4.30 10.55 10.22
CA GLY A 170 -2.95 10.08 9.91
C GLY A 170 -2.69 9.87 8.42
N LEU A 171 -3.65 9.31 7.67
CA LEU A 171 -3.53 9.12 6.22
C LEU A 171 -3.52 10.46 5.46
N ILE A 172 -4.32 11.43 5.88
CA ILE A 172 -4.29 12.79 5.31
C ILE A 172 -2.92 13.44 5.56
N GLN A 173 -2.38 13.31 6.77
CA GLN A 173 -1.03 13.80 7.10
C GLN A 173 0.06 13.11 6.28
N LEU A 174 -0.07 11.82 6.04
CA LEU A 174 0.86 11.06 5.20
C LEU A 174 0.84 11.57 3.75
N PHE A 175 -0.33 11.89 3.22
CA PHE A 175 -0.46 12.49 1.88
C PHE A 175 0.10 13.92 1.83
N ALA A 176 -0.15 14.72 2.87
CA ALA A 176 0.34 16.09 2.96
C ALA A 176 1.88 16.17 3.10
N ASN A 177 2.52 15.13 3.62
CA ASN A 177 3.96 15.04 3.77
C ASN A 177 4.55 13.94 2.85
N PRO A 178 4.92 14.28 1.60
CA PRO A 178 5.50 13.33 0.65
C PRO A 178 6.87 12.77 1.09
N GLY A 179 7.42 13.26 2.20
CA GLY A 179 8.59 12.69 2.85
C GLY A 179 9.80 12.58 1.92
N PRO A 180 10.43 11.40 1.80
CA PRO A 180 11.69 11.22 1.07
C PRO A 180 11.58 11.45 -0.44
N LEU A 181 10.36 11.53 -1.01
CA LEU A 181 10.16 11.86 -2.42
C LEU A 181 10.71 13.25 -2.79
N ASN A 182 10.73 14.19 -1.84
CA ASN A 182 11.17 15.57 -2.10
C ASN A 182 12.69 15.70 -2.35
N ASN A 183 13.49 14.69 -2.01
CA ASN A 183 14.95 14.76 -2.03
C ASN A 183 15.60 13.86 -3.11
N ILE A 184 14.82 13.34 -4.06
CA ILE A 184 15.35 12.43 -5.09
C ILE A 184 15.94 13.24 -6.25
N SER A 185 17.27 13.21 -6.40
CA SER A 185 17.92 13.63 -7.65
C SER A 185 17.84 12.49 -8.68
N MET A 186 17.22 12.74 -9.83
CA MET A 186 17.02 11.75 -10.90
C MET A 186 18.28 11.40 -11.72
N THR A 187 19.46 11.88 -11.34
CA THR A 187 20.73 11.70 -12.09
C THR A 187 21.59 10.52 -11.61
N MET A 188 21.01 9.56 -10.88
CA MET A 188 21.75 8.45 -10.26
C MET A 188 21.78 7.19 -11.14
N ASP A 189 22.81 6.35 -10.95
CA ASP A 189 22.90 4.99 -11.51
C ASP A 189 21.56 4.21 -11.35
N PRO A 190 21.13 3.42 -12.36
CA PRO A 190 19.85 2.69 -12.29
C PRO A 190 19.70 1.79 -11.07
N THR A 191 20.78 1.12 -10.65
CA THR A 191 20.79 0.22 -9.49
C THR A 191 20.67 0.99 -8.19
N TYR A 192 21.35 2.14 -8.10
CA TYR A 192 21.21 3.06 -6.97
C TYR A 192 19.79 3.64 -6.90
N SER A 193 19.23 4.03 -8.04
CA SER A 193 17.86 4.55 -8.14
C SER A 193 16.84 3.52 -7.65
N GLN A 194 16.99 2.25 -8.05
CA GLN A 194 16.15 1.15 -7.55
C GLN A 194 16.18 1.05 -6.01
N LYS A 195 17.36 1.13 -5.40
CA LYS A 195 17.51 1.11 -3.94
C LYS A 195 16.73 2.25 -3.27
N VAL A 196 16.85 3.47 -3.81
CA VAL A 196 16.15 4.66 -3.28
C VAL A 196 14.63 4.45 -3.35
N TYR A 197 14.09 3.97 -4.46
CA TYR A 197 12.67 3.67 -4.59
C TYR A 197 12.19 2.64 -3.55
N LEU A 198 12.93 1.57 -3.34
CA LEU A 198 12.58 0.55 -2.35
C LEU A 198 12.60 1.11 -0.92
N MET A 199 13.56 1.99 -0.59
CA MET A 199 13.60 2.66 0.71
C MET A 199 12.38 3.59 0.92
N ILE A 200 11.93 4.26 -0.13
CA ILE A 200 10.70 5.09 -0.09
C ILE A 200 9.48 4.22 0.17
N ILE A 201 9.34 3.10 -0.56
CA ILE A 201 8.24 2.15 -0.33
C ILE A 201 8.27 1.66 1.13
N GLN A 202 9.44 1.26 1.63
CA GLN A 202 9.59 0.80 3.02
C GLN A 202 9.19 1.90 4.03
N TRP A 203 9.53 3.16 3.75
CA TRP A 203 9.19 4.30 4.58
C TRP A 203 7.69 4.56 4.65
N TYR A 204 6.98 4.40 3.54
CA TYR A 204 5.52 4.52 3.46
C TYR A 204 4.83 3.36 4.17
N LEU A 205 5.28 2.11 3.94
CA LEU A 205 4.71 0.93 4.58
C LEU A 205 4.74 1.03 6.11
N LYS A 206 5.90 1.40 6.70
CA LYS A 206 6.04 1.59 8.15
C LYS A 206 5.07 2.64 8.70
N ARG A 207 4.77 3.68 7.92
CA ARG A 207 3.83 4.74 8.31
C ARG A 207 2.40 4.28 8.25
N VAL A 208 1.99 3.62 7.15
CA VAL A 208 0.65 3.06 7.02
C VAL A 208 0.39 2.05 8.14
N GLU A 209 1.34 1.17 8.43
CA GLU A 209 1.26 0.23 9.55
C GLU A 209 1.08 0.96 10.89
N ASN A 210 1.91 1.96 11.17
CA ASN A 210 1.82 2.71 12.43
C ASN A 210 0.49 3.50 12.56
N ILE A 211 0.00 4.08 11.46
CA ILE A 211 -1.27 4.81 11.43
C ILE A 211 -2.44 3.86 11.70
N THR A 212 -2.41 2.65 11.12
CA THR A 212 -3.52 1.70 11.17
C THR A 212 -3.48 0.74 12.36
N ARG A 213 -2.36 0.67 13.12
CA ARG A 213 -2.09 -0.32 14.18
C ARG A 213 -3.21 -0.57 15.19
N ASN A 214 -3.96 0.48 15.57
CA ASN A 214 -5.01 0.41 16.60
C ASN A 214 -6.42 0.50 16.01
N SER A 215 -6.57 0.30 14.71
CA SER A 215 -7.84 0.34 14.00
C SER A 215 -8.33 -1.07 13.67
N SER A 216 -9.65 -1.20 13.52
CA SER A 216 -10.29 -2.43 13.03
C SER A 216 -9.78 -2.85 11.64
N VAL A 217 -9.27 -1.90 10.84
CA VAL A 217 -8.70 -2.16 9.52
C VAL A 217 -7.31 -2.81 9.60
N SER A 218 -6.64 -2.75 10.77
CA SER A 218 -5.32 -3.36 10.96
C SER A 218 -5.35 -4.86 10.69
N GLU A 219 -6.39 -5.58 11.14
CA GLU A 219 -6.52 -7.03 10.94
C GLU A 219 -6.58 -7.41 9.45
N ILE A 220 -7.17 -6.54 8.63
CA ILE A 220 -7.30 -6.73 7.19
C ILE A 220 -5.98 -6.38 6.48
N LEU A 221 -5.31 -5.32 6.93
CA LEU A 221 -4.09 -4.82 6.29
C LEU A 221 -2.82 -5.54 6.74
N GLN A 222 -2.77 -6.06 7.95
CA GLN A 222 -1.55 -6.63 8.54
C GLN A 222 -0.95 -7.74 7.68
N PRO A 223 -1.73 -8.72 7.15
CA PRO A 223 -1.15 -9.74 6.28
C PRO A 223 -0.53 -9.16 5.01
N LEU A 224 -1.20 -8.18 4.40
CA LEU A 224 -0.72 -7.51 3.19
C LEU A 224 0.54 -6.68 3.46
N LEU A 225 0.54 -5.90 4.55
CA LEU A 225 1.66 -5.07 4.97
C LEU A 225 2.87 -5.93 5.32
N TYR A 226 2.66 -7.05 6.03
CA TYR A 226 3.71 -8.01 6.38
C TYR A 226 4.37 -8.62 5.13
N LEU A 227 3.57 -9.14 4.19
CA LEU A 227 4.08 -9.69 2.93
C LEU A 227 4.82 -8.63 2.11
N THR A 228 4.28 -7.42 2.04
CA THR A 228 4.92 -6.32 1.32
C THR A 228 6.23 -5.89 1.99
N HIS A 229 6.29 -5.85 3.33
CA HIS A 229 7.51 -5.57 4.08
C HIS A 229 8.61 -6.57 3.78
N MET A 230 8.27 -7.86 3.76
CA MET A 230 9.26 -8.89 3.43
C MET A 230 9.71 -8.81 1.98
N GLN A 231 8.80 -8.60 1.02
CA GLN A 231 9.13 -8.45 -0.39
C GLN A 231 10.07 -7.25 -0.63
N VAL A 232 9.79 -6.10 -0.01
CA VAL A 232 10.64 -4.90 -0.12
C VAL A 232 12.00 -5.15 0.53
N THR A 233 12.03 -5.84 1.68
CA THR A 233 13.29 -6.19 2.36
C THR A 233 14.14 -7.13 1.51
N LEU A 234 13.52 -8.12 0.87
CA LEU A 234 14.18 -9.04 -0.05
C LEU A 234 14.76 -8.32 -1.26
N GLN A 235 13.99 -7.44 -1.89
CA GLN A 235 14.47 -6.63 -3.02
C GLN A 235 15.61 -5.70 -2.61
N LEU A 236 15.54 -5.07 -1.42
CA LEU A 236 16.64 -4.27 -0.88
C LEU A 236 17.90 -5.11 -0.66
N ALA A 237 17.77 -6.33 -0.12
CA ALA A 237 18.88 -7.24 0.07
C ALA A 237 19.53 -7.62 -1.28
N GLN A 238 18.71 -7.93 -2.30
CA GLN A 238 19.18 -8.23 -3.65
C GLN A 238 19.93 -7.05 -4.26
N THR A 239 19.37 -5.84 -4.21
CA THR A 239 20.01 -4.64 -4.75
C THR A 239 21.31 -4.31 -4.01
N ASN A 240 21.34 -4.43 -2.68
CA ASN A 240 22.55 -4.23 -1.89
C ASN A 240 23.63 -5.27 -2.24
N PHE A 241 23.26 -6.53 -2.42
CA PHE A 241 24.19 -7.57 -2.84
C PHE A 241 24.77 -7.29 -4.23
N SER A 242 23.94 -6.91 -5.20
CA SER A 242 24.40 -6.56 -6.54
C SER A 242 25.38 -5.38 -6.51
N LEU A 243 25.06 -4.32 -5.76
CA LEU A 243 25.95 -3.17 -5.58
C LEU A 243 27.27 -3.58 -4.91
N TYR A 244 27.19 -4.44 -3.89
CA TYR A 244 28.38 -4.95 -3.21
C TYR A 244 29.28 -5.74 -4.17
N VAL A 245 28.73 -6.65 -4.98
CA VAL A 245 29.50 -7.41 -5.98
C VAL A 245 30.14 -6.49 -7.00
N SER A 246 29.40 -5.51 -7.54
CA SER A 246 29.94 -4.53 -8.48
C SER A 246 31.11 -3.74 -7.88
N ASN A 247 30.97 -3.25 -6.64
CA ASN A 247 32.02 -2.52 -5.94
C ASN A 247 33.25 -3.39 -5.68
N GLN A 248 33.05 -4.67 -5.35
CA GLN A 248 34.16 -5.62 -5.16
C GLN A 248 34.91 -5.89 -6.47
N ILE A 249 34.18 -6.07 -7.59
CA ILE A 249 34.80 -6.25 -8.92
C ILE A 249 35.58 -4.99 -9.31
N GLU A 250 34.98 -3.81 -9.17
CA GLU A 250 35.65 -2.53 -9.46
C GLU A 250 36.90 -2.35 -8.59
N PHE A 251 36.81 -2.67 -7.29
CA PHE A 251 37.95 -2.65 -6.39
C PHE A 251 39.08 -3.58 -6.86
N LEU A 252 38.76 -4.81 -7.29
CA LEU A 252 39.75 -5.72 -7.83
C LEU A 252 40.38 -5.17 -9.13
N MET A 253 39.58 -4.65 -10.06
CA MET A 253 40.08 -4.07 -11.31
C MET A 253 41.03 -2.89 -11.07
N ASN A 254 40.72 -2.04 -10.10
CA ASN A 254 41.52 -0.85 -9.80
C ASN A 254 42.78 -1.13 -8.98
N ASN A 255 42.88 -2.29 -8.33
CA ASN A 255 43.96 -2.59 -7.38
C ASN A 255 44.79 -3.83 -7.73
N LEU A 256 44.48 -4.55 -8.81
CA LEU A 256 45.30 -5.65 -9.29
C LEU A 256 46.22 -5.17 -10.40
N GLN A 257 47.53 -5.37 -10.24
CA GLN A 257 48.50 -5.12 -11.29
C GLN A 257 48.61 -6.33 -12.21
N TYR A 258 48.80 -6.08 -13.51
CA TYR A 258 49.11 -7.11 -14.49
C TYR A 258 50.62 -7.21 -14.72
N PRO A 259 51.22 -8.42 -14.81
CA PRO A 259 50.58 -9.73 -14.65
C PRO A 259 50.18 -10.02 -13.20
N ILE A 260 49.08 -10.75 -13.03
CA ILE A 260 48.57 -11.14 -11.70
C ILE A 260 49.59 -12.09 -11.04
N ASP A 261 49.99 -11.78 -9.81
CA ASP A 261 50.85 -12.61 -8.99
C ASP A 261 50.05 -13.40 -7.93
N GLY A 262 50.72 -14.22 -7.12
CA GLY A 262 50.07 -15.00 -6.07
C GLY A 262 49.36 -14.14 -5.02
N ALA A 263 49.85 -12.92 -4.74
CA ALA A 263 49.18 -11.99 -3.83
C ALA A 263 47.86 -11.48 -4.45
N GLY A 264 47.86 -11.19 -5.74
CA GLY A 264 46.67 -10.89 -6.53
C GLY A 264 45.66 -12.04 -6.53
N VAL A 265 46.10 -13.28 -6.71
CA VAL A 265 45.21 -14.46 -6.62
C VAL A 265 44.61 -14.62 -5.24
N ILE A 266 45.39 -14.41 -4.16
CA ILE A 266 44.86 -14.43 -2.80
C ILE A 266 43.81 -13.35 -2.60
N LYS A 267 44.03 -12.14 -3.12
CA LYS A 267 43.07 -11.03 -3.03
C LYS A 267 41.77 -11.36 -3.76
N ILE A 268 41.85 -11.90 -4.98
CA ILE A 268 40.68 -12.39 -5.74
C ILE A 268 39.94 -13.48 -4.95
N GLY A 269 40.67 -14.45 -4.39
CA GLY A 269 40.09 -15.55 -3.62
C GLY A 269 39.40 -15.08 -2.34
N GLN A 270 40.00 -14.14 -1.61
CA GLN A 270 39.39 -13.53 -0.41
C GLN A 270 38.11 -12.78 -0.76
N THR A 271 38.14 -11.93 -1.79
CA THR A 271 36.94 -11.24 -2.28
C THR A 271 35.86 -12.23 -2.73
N THR A 272 36.23 -13.33 -3.39
CA THR A 272 35.31 -14.39 -3.80
C THR A 272 34.65 -15.06 -2.59
N VAL A 273 35.42 -15.37 -1.54
CA VAL A 273 34.88 -15.92 -0.30
C VAL A 273 33.88 -14.96 0.34
N GLU A 274 34.19 -13.67 0.41
CA GLU A 274 33.28 -12.66 0.97
C GLU A 274 31.99 -12.55 0.15
N ILE A 275 32.08 -12.55 -1.19
CA ILE A 275 30.89 -12.55 -2.08
C ILE A 275 30.03 -13.79 -1.84
N LEU A 276 30.64 -14.98 -1.74
CA LEU A 276 29.92 -16.23 -1.49
C LEU A 276 29.24 -16.24 -0.11
N GLN A 277 29.86 -15.66 0.91
CA GLN A 277 29.24 -15.49 2.22
C GLN A 277 27.98 -14.61 2.12
N HIS A 278 28.08 -13.45 1.47
CA HIS A 278 26.92 -12.55 1.31
C HIS A 278 25.82 -13.15 0.43
N LEU A 279 26.18 -13.90 -0.61
CA LEU A 279 25.22 -14.63 -1.45
C LEU A 279 24.45 -15.66 -0.63
N PHE A 280 25.13 -16.38 0.24
CA PHE A 280 24.50 -17.38 1.09
C PHE A 280 23.48 -16.75 2.06
N GLU A 281 23.83 -15.64 2.71
CA GLU A 281 22.90 -14.90 3.59
C GLU A 281 21.69 -14.34 2.81
N PHE A 282 21.89 -13.91 1.56
CA PHE A 282 20.78 -13.52 0.68
C PHE A 282 19.86 -14.70 0.34
N ILE A 283 20.43 -15.85 -0.04
CA ILE A 283 19.66 -17.07 -0.33
C ILE A 283 18.84 -17.49 0.90
N LYS A 284 19.45 -17.48 2.09
CA LYS A 284 18.76 -17.79 3.35
C LYS A 284 17.54 -16.89 3.57
N SER A 285 17.73 -15.58 3.44
CA SER A 285 16.65 -14.59 3.60
C SER A 285 15.52 -14.80 2.58
N ASN A 286 15.86 -15.13 1.33
CA ASN A 286 14.87 -15.43 0.29
C ASN A 286 14.05 -16.70 0.59
N LEU A 287 14.69 -17.74 1.10
CA LEU A 287 14.02 -18.99 1.47
C LEU A 287 13.07 -18.79 2.66
N GLU A 288 13.46 -17.98 3.65
CA GLU A 288 12.57 -17.57 4.75
C GLU A 288 11.32 -16.83 4.23
N PHE A 289 11.49 -15.94 3.26
CA PHE A 289 10.36 -15.27 2.60
C PHE A 289 9.44 -16.26 1.86
N GLN A 290 9.99 -17.18 1.06
CA GLN A 290 9.17 -18.17 0.35
C GLN A 290 8.37 -19.06 1.30
N LYS A 291 8.94 -19.42 2.45
CA LYS A 291 8.24 -20.14 3.51
C LYS A 291 7.05 -19.35 4.07
N SER A 292 7.17 -18.03 4.19
CA SER A 292 6.08 -17.18 4.69
C SER A 292 4.91 -17.03 3.71
N MET A 293 5.18 -17.11 2.40
CA MET A 293 4.17 -16.93 1.34
C MET A 293 3.41 -18.23 1.05
N SER A 294 4.10 -19.36 1.12
CA SER A 294 3.51 -20.68 0.95
C SER A 294 3.25 -21.25 2.34
N GLY A 295 2.03 -21.09 2.86
CA GLY A 295 1.59 -21.66 4.16
C GLY A 295 1.75 -23.19 4.31
N SER A 296 2.32 -23.86 3.30
CA SER A 296 2.56 -25.30 3.23
C SER A 296 3.85 -25.68 2.46
N ALA A 297 4.90 -24.85 2.40
CA ALA A 297 6.16 -25.24 1.75
C ALA A 297 6.92 -26.31 2.57
N SER A 298 6.39 -27.53 2.59
CA SER A 298 6.97 -28.76 3.14
C SER A 298 8.33 -29.12 2.54
N TRP A 299 8.73 -28.50 1.43
CA TRP A 299 10.00 -28.76 0.76
C TRP A 299 11.17 -27.97 1.38
N LEU A 300 10.91 -26.90 2.15
CA LEU A 300 11.91 -26.15 2.91
C LEU A 300 12.05 -26.72 4.32
N ASN A 301 12.61 -27.92 4.42
CA ASN A 301 12.96 -28.50 5.72
C ASN A 301 14.05 -27.64 6.39
N THR A 302 13.71 -27.00 7.51
CA THR A 302 14.60 -26.12 8.28
C THR A 302 15.92 -26.80 8.66
N THR A 303 15.89 -28.12 8.82
CA THR A 303 17.08 -28.94 9.12
C THR A 303 18.06 -28.95 7.95
N ILE A 304 17.56 -29.02 6.70
CA ILE A 304 18.40 -29.00 5.50
C ILE A 304 19.03 -27.63 5.33
N LEU A 305 18.28 -26.55 5.55
CA LEU A 305 18.80 -25.18 5.47
C LEU A 305 19.90 -24.92 6.50
N HIS A 306 19.69 -25.36 7.74
CA HIS A 306 20.69 -25.26 8.80
C HIS A 306 21.95 -26.08 8.50
N THR A 307 21.78 -27.29 7.95
CA THR A 307 22.92 -28.15 7.56
C THR A 307 23.70 -27.54 6.42
N ALA A 308 23.02 -27.00 5.40
CA ALA A 308 23.64 -26.29 4.29
C ALA A 308 24.41 -25.05 4.78
N GLU A 309 23.85 -24.29 5.73
CA GLU A 309 24.52 -23.14 6.35
C GLU A 309 25.82 -23.53 7.03
N LEU A 310 25.80 -24.59 7.85
CA LEU A 310 27.01 -25.08 8.52
C LEU A 310 28.06 -25.53 7.51
N GLN A 311 27.66 -26.30 6.49
CA GLN A 311 28.58 -26.79 5.47
C GLN A 311 29.21 -25.65 4.67
N VAL A 312 28.41 -24.71 4.16
CA VAL A 312 28.91 -23.56 3.40
C VAL A 312 29.86 -22.71 4.26
N LYS A 313 29.50 -22.41 5.51
CA LYS A 313 30.38 -21.68 6.44
C LYS A 313 31.71 -22.41 6.67
N LEU A 314 31.66 -23.73 6.84
CA LEU A 314 32.84 -24.55 7.03
C LEU A 314 33.77 -24.51 5.80
N TYR A 315 33.24 -24.75 4.59
CA TYR A 315 34.03 -24.70 3.36
C TYR A 315 34.67 -23.32 3.13
N LEU A 316 33.89 -22.25 3.28
CA LEU A 316 34.39 -20.89 3.09
C LEU A 316 35.47 -20.54 4.12
N ASN A 317 35.33 -20.98 5.37
CA ASN A 317 36.34 -20.76 6.41
C ASN A 317 37.62 -21.56 6.14
N VAL A 318 37.52 -22.81 5.67
CA VAL A 318 38.69 -23.61 5.27
C VAL A 318 39.44 -22.93 4.12
N ILE A 319 38.74 -22.48 3.08
CA ILE A 319 39.34 -21.75 1.95
C ILE A 319 40.02 -20.46 2.45
N GLN A 320 39.35 -19.70 3.32
CA GLN A 320 39.91 -18.46 3.87
C GLN A 320 41.16 -18.69 4.73
N LYS A 321 41.18 -19.76 5.53
CA LYS A 321 42.36 -20.17 6.32
C LYS A 321 43.49 -20.65 5.41
N TRP A 322 43.16 -21.40 4.36
CA TRP A 322 44.11 -21.88 3.35
C TRP A 322 44.83 -20.75 2.64
N MET A 323 44.10 -19.76 2.15
CA MET A 323 44.71 -18.58 1.52
C MET A 323 45.63 -17.77 2.45
N LYS A 324 45.56 -17.98 3.76
CA LYS A 324 46.43 -17.33 4.76
C LYS A 324 47.63 -18.17 5.19
N GLN A 325 47.76 -19.41 4.70
CA GLN A 325 48.92 -20.25 5.05
C GLN A 325 50.22 -19.67 4.49
N PRO A 326 51.34 -19.88 5.19
CA PRO A 326 52.64 -19.59 4.64
C PRO A 326 52.85 -20.38 3.34
N ASN A 327 53.63 -19.82 2.42
CA ASN A 327 53.99 -20.40 1.12
C ASN A 327 52.88 -20.50 0.06
N VAL A 328 51.60 -20.32 0.39
CA VAL A 328 50.51 -20.34 -0.62
C VAL A 328 50.72 -19.27 -1.68
N THR A 329 51.02 -18.04 -1.27
CA THR A 329 51.35 -16.95 -2.20
C THR A 329 52.49 -17.31 -3.14
N MET A 330 53.57 -17.88 -2.58
CA MET A 330 54.78 -18.22 -3.35
C MET A 330 54.50 -19.33 -4.37
N VAL A 331 53.79 -20.38 -3.96
CA VAL A 331 53.42 -21.49 -4.84
C VAL A 331 52.48 -21.01 -5.95
N LEU A 332 51.47 -20.19 -5.63
CA LEU A 332 50.56 -19.61 -6.63
C LEU A 332 51.31 -18.71 -7.62
N THR A 333 52.25 -17.88 -7.17
CA THR A 333 53.10 -17.09 -8.07
C THR A 333 53.91 -17.98 -9.01
N SER A 334 54.50 -19.07 -8.50
CA SER A 334 55.24 -20.04 -9.33
C SER A 334 54.34 -20.67 -10.40
N ILE A 335 53.11 -21.07 -10.01
CA ILE A 335 52.11 -21.66 -10.93
C ILE A 335 51.74 -20.70 -12.06
N LEU A 336 51.49 -19.42 -11.74
CA LEU A 336 51.15 -18.41 -12.75
C LEU A 336 52.30 -18.14 -13.73
N GLN A 337 53.54 -18.42 -13.33
CA GLN A 337 54.74 -18.25 -14.15
C GLN A 337 55.08 -19.47 -15.01
N TRP A 338 54.32 -20.58 -14.94
CA TRP A 338 54.57 -21.80 -15.73
C TRP A 338 54.73 -21.56 -17.23
N ARG A 339 54.10 -20.49 -17.75
CA ARG A 339 54.12 -20.12 -19.17
C ARG A 339 55.33 -19.26 -19.58
N ASN A 340 56.05 -18.68 -18.62
CA ASN A 340 57.12 -17.71 -18.87
C ASN A 340 58.53 -18.37 -18.83
N SER A 341 58.84 -19.16 -19.87
CA SER A 341 60.20 -19.60 -20.32
C SER A 341 61.06 -20.53 -19.43
N ASN A 342 61.83 -21.43 -20.08
CA ASN A 342 62.84 -22.38 -19.55
C ASN A 342 62.50 -23.14 -18.26
N MET A 343 61.23 -23.51 -18.08
CA MET A 343 60.81 -24.28 -16.92
C MET A 343 61.21 -25.75 -17.04
N SER A 344 61.83 -26.32 -15.99
CA SER A 344 62.06 -27.76 -15.89
C SER A 344 60.73 -28.52 -15.90
N ILE A 345 60.68 -29.67 -16.57
CA ILE A 345 59.53 -30.59 -16.57
C ILE A 345 59.09 -30.98 -15.14
N SER A 346 60.01 -30.95 -14.17
CA SER A 346 59.73 -31.29 -12.77
C SER A 346 59.06 -30.16 -11.96
N THR A 347 59.06 -28.91 -12.45
CA THR A 347 58.57 -27.78 -11.64
C THR A 347 57.06 -27.81 -11.42
N PRO A 348 56.20 -28.09 -12.42
CA PRO A 348 54.76 -28.21 -12.19
C PRO A 348 54.40 -29.30 -11.16
N VAL A 349 55.09 -30.45 -11.21
CA VAL A 349 54.88 -31.55 -10.24
C VAL A 349 55.26 -31.11 -8.83
N THR A 350 56.38 -30.39 -8.69
CA THR A 350 56.85 -29.88 -7.40
C THR A 350 55.92 -28.81 -6.83
N ASP A 351 55.43 -27.89 -7.67
CA ASP A 351 54.50 -26.83 -7.28
C ASP A 351 53.14 -27.40 -6.87
N LEU A 352 52.60 -28.38 -7.60
CA LEU A 352 51.37 -29.09 -7.22
C LEU A 352 51.54 -29.84 -5.90
N HIS A 353 52.68 -30.52 -5.71
CA HIS A 353 52.97 -31.20 -4.45
C HIS A 353 53.04 -30.22 -3.28
N ARG A 354 53.71 -29.09 -3.45
CA ARG A 354 53.77 -28.02 -2.44
C ARG A 354 52.39 -27.41 -2.18
N LEU A 355 51.57 -27.22 -3.21
CA LEU A 355 50.20 -26.73 -3.06
C LEU A 355 49.37 -27.68 -2.20
N LEU A 356 49.44 -28.99 -2.45
CA LEU A 356 48.76 -30.00 -1.64
C LEU A 356 49.24 -30.00 -0.18
N GLN A 357 50.55 -29.85 0.06
CA GLN A 357 51.11 -29.71 1.40
C GLN A 357 50.58 -28.48 2.16
N THR A 358 50.24 -27.39 1.46
CA THR A 358 49.62 -26.23 2.12
C THR A 358 48.18 -26.49 2.58
N MET A 359 47.51 -27.52 2.06
CA MET A 359 46.15 -27.90 2.47
C MET A 359 46.15 -28.84 3.68
N SER A 360 47.18 -29.70 3.82
CA SER A 360 47.23 -30.69 4.90
C SER A 360 47.30 -30.10 6.31
N SER A 361 47.72 -28.83 6.46
CA SER A 361 47.78 -28.15 7.76
C SER A 361 46.43 -27.60 8.24
N ILE A 362 45.38 -27.65 7.43
CA ILE A 362 44.08 -26.99 7.72
C ILE A 362 42.91 -27.96 7.66
N LEU A 363 43.04 -29.04 6.90
CA LEU A 363 42.07 -30.12 6.89
C LEU A 363 42.22 -30.94 8.17
N GLY A 364 41.11 -31.20 8.88
CA GLY A 364 41.09 -32.14 10.00
C GLY A 364 41.21 -33.59 9.52
N ASP A 365 41.52 -34.53 10.41
CA ASP A 365 41.71 -35.96 10.09
C ASP A 365 40.52 -36.56 9.30
N ASP A 366 39.29 -36.16 9.63
CA ASP A 366 38.06 -36.60 8.95
C ASP A 366 37.93 -36.05 7.51
N GLN A 367 38.57 -34.91 7.19
CA GLN A 367 38.57 -34.29 5.86
C GLN A 367 39.72 -34.83 5.00
N LEU A 368 40.82 -35.26 5.63
CA LEU A 368 41.94 -35.97 4.99
C LEU A 368 41.59 -37.42 4.65
N ALA A 369 40.60 -38.00 5.34
CA ALA A 369 40.17 -39.38 5.18
C ALA A 369 39.08 -39.61 4.11
N LEU A 370 38.60 -38.58 3.39
CA LEU A 370 37.66 -38.77 2.27
C LEU A 370 38.37 -39.54 1.14
N PRO A 371 38.06 -40.82 0.91
CA PRO A 371 38.59 -41.51 -0.25
C PRO A 371 37.85 -40.95 -1.46
N LEU A 372 38.57 -40.77 -2.56
CA LEU A 372 38.00 -40.75 -3.90
C LEU A 372 37.17 -42.03 -4.09
N ARG A 373 35.90 -42.02 -3.69
CA ARG A 373 34.90 -42.98 -4.17
C ARG A 373 34.29 -42.38 -5.44
N HIS A 374 34.99 -42.64 -6.54
CA HIS A 374 34.35 -42.76 -7.85
C HIS A 374 33.76 -44.16 -7.99
#